data_AF-A0AAD0VC72-F1
#
_entry.id   AF-A0AAD0VC72-F1
#
_cell.length_a   1.000
_cell.length_b   1.000
_cell.length_c   1.000
_cell.angle_alpha   90.00
_cell.angle_beta   90.00
_cell.angle_gamma   90.00
#
_symmetry.space_group_name_H-M   'P 1'
#
loop_
_entity.id
_entity.type
_entity.pdbx_description
1 polymer ?
#
loop_
_entity_poly.entity_id
_entity_poly.type
_entity_poly.pdbx_seq_one_letter_code
_entity_poly.pdbx_strand_id
1 'polypeptide(L)'
;MNKETFNYLLRKKLKKYLSKLDIEKSINYFNEMIDDAVEDGFSEEEAISNFGTIDDIINQTIVEHKIVPKNKTWRFLPNKSFSALEIILLIICFPIWFSLLMIAFGLFFCLIMMILGFIVGIIGFFIWGILIIISIPFYFSEENIYSALFTAGIGFITIGFSLFIIYGLIKLRKLFKNNGWTFKYIFEKVFKKEID
;
A
#
# COMPACT_ATOMS: atom_id res chain seq x y z
N MET A 1 -29.48 34.37 -9.27
CA MET A 1 -28.23 34.38 -8.44
C MET A 1 -27.31 35.43 -9.02
N ASN A 2 -26.51 36.14 -8.23
CA ASN A 2 -25.62 37.19 -8.75
C ASN A 2 -24.36 36.58 -9.42
N LYS A 3 -23.82 37.24 -10.46
CA LYS A 3 -22.63 36.87 -11.25
C LYS A 3 -21.41 36.47 -10.40
N GLU A 4 -21.14 37.19 -9.30
CA GLU A 4 -20.02 36.86 -8.41
C GLU A 4 -20.18 35.50 -7.72
N THR A 5 -21.41 35.19 -7.29
CA THR A 5 -21.74 33.91 -6.63
C THR A 5 -21.63 32.76 -7.62
N PHE A 6 -22.10 32.96 -8.85
CA PHE A 6 -22.00 31.99 -9.94
C PHE A 6 -20.53 31.65 -10.25
N ASN A 7 -19.69 32.67 -10.45
CA ASN A 7 -18.27 32.50 -10.76
C ASN A 7 -17.49 31.78 -9.65
N TYR A 8 -17.80 32.10 -8.39
CA TYR A 8 -17.19 31.40 -7.25
C TYR A 8 -17.55 29.91 -7.23
N LEU A 9 -18.83 29.56 -7.42
CA LEU A 9 -19.30 28.18 -7.41
C LEU A 9 -18.74 27.37 -8.59
N LEU A 10 -18.71 27.97 -9.78
CA LEU A 10 -18.15 27.35 -10.98
C LEU A 10 -16.64 27.10 -10.83
N ARG A 11 -15.85 28.07 -10.32
CA ARG A 11 -14.42 27.88 -9.98
C ARG A 11 -14.22 26.71 -9.02
N LYS A 12 -15.00 26.69 -7.94
CA LYS A 12 -14.86 25.71 -6.86
C LYS A 12 -15.07 24.29 -7.37
N LYS A 13 -16.09 24.07 -8.21
CA LYS A 13 -16.40 22.74 -8.75
C LYS A 13 -15.47 22.34 -9.90
N LEU A 14 -15.12 23.26 -10.81
CA LEU A 14 -14.21 22.96 -11.93
C LEU A 14 -12.75 22.72 -11.50
N LYS A 15 -12.32 23.26 -10.34
CA LYS A 15 -10.97 23.01 -9.77
C LYS A 15 -10.63 21.53 -9.60
N LYS A 16 -11.63 20.66 -9.48
CA LYS A 16 -11.44 19.21 -9.36
C LYS A 16 -11.10 18.55 -10.70
N TYR A 17 -11.41 19.20 -11.83
CA TYR A 17 -11.39 18.59 -13.15
C TYR A 17 -10.44 19.29 -14.14
N LEU A 18 -10.30 20.62 -14.08
CA LEU A 18 -9.54 21.43 -15.06
C LEU A 18 -8.26 22.06 -14.46
N SER A 19 -7.34 22.47 -15.35
CA SER A 19 -6.18 23.30 -14.98
C SER A 19 -6.61 24.75 -14.66
N LYS A 20 -5.77 25.52 -13.97
CA LYS A 20 -6.08 26.93 -13.64
C LYS A 20 -6.39 27.78 -14.88
N LEU A 21 -5.65 27.57 -15.97
CA LEU A 21 -5.82 28.29 -17.22
C LEU A 21 -7.15 27.95 -17.90
N ASP A 22 -7.54 26.68 -17.90
CA ASP A 22 -8.79 26.26 -18.54
C ASP A 22 -10.01 26.72 -17.73
N ILE A 23 -9.89 26.73 -16.39
CA ILE A 23 -10.95 27.28 -15.51
C ILE A 23 -11.20 28.75 -15.82
N GLU A 24 -10.15 29.56 -15.99
CA GLU A 24 -10.30 30.98 -16.32
C GLU A 24 -10.91 31.20 -17.70
N LYS A 25 -10.55 30.38 -18.69
CA LYS A 25 -11.18 30.43 -20.01
C LYS A 25 -12.66 30.10 -19.97
N SER A 26 -13.05 29.02 -19.28
CA SER A 26 -14.47 28.64 -19.14
C SER A 26 -15.27 29.75 -18.44
N ILE A 27 -14.69 30.40 -17.43
CA ILE A 27 -15.37 31.49 -16.71
C ILE A 27 -15.51 32.74 -17.57
N ASN A 28 -14.48 33.09 -18.33
CA ASN A 28 -14.55 34.24 -19.22
C ASN A 28 -15.61 34.02 -20.29
N TYR A 29 -15.70 32.81 -20.87
CA TYR A 29 -16.75 32.46 -21.82
C TYR A 29 -18.17 32.66 -21.26
N PHE A 30 -18.46 32.16 -20.05
CA PHE A 30 -19.77 32.37 -19.44
C PHE A 30 -20.00 33.82 -19.02
N ASN A 31 -18.97 34.56 -18.62
CA ASN A 31 -19.10 35.98 -18.34
C ASN A 31 -19.43 36.78 -19.60
N GLU A 32 -18.79 36.50 -20.75
CA GLU A 32 -19.13 37.12 -22.04
C GLU A 32 -20.59 36.86 -22.40
N MET A 33 -21.08 35.61 -22.27
CA MET A 33 -22.48 35.28 -22.54
C MET A 33 -23.47 35.94 -21.57
N ILE A 34 -23.07 36.15 -20.30
CA ILE A 34 -23.89 36.88 -19.32
C ILE A 34 -23.90 38.37 -19.66
N ASP A 35 -22.76 38.93 -20.05
CA ASP A 35 -22.62 40.36 -20.39
C ASP A 35 -23.41 40.70 -21.65
N ASP A 36 -23.38 39.84 -22.68
CA ASP A 36 -24.20 39.96 -23.89
C ASP A 36 -25.70 39.95 -23.55
N ALA A 37 -26.14 39.05 -22.66
CA ALA A 37 -27.54 38.98 -22.24
C ALA A 37 -27.98 40.21 -21.43
N VAL A 38 -27.07 40.78 -20.63
CA VAL A 38 -27.35 42.02 -19.89
C VAL A 38 -27.44 43.21 -20.85
N GLU A 39 -26.60 43.25 -21.89
CA GLU A 39 -26.66 44.26 -22.95
C GLU A 39 -27.98 44.18 -23.74
N ASP A 40 -28.51 42.97 -23.95
CA ASP A 40 -29.83 42.70 -24.55
C ASP A 40 -31.02 43.04 -23.62
N GLY A 41 -30.75 43.54 -22.40
CA GLY A 41 -31.76 44.04 -21.47
C GLY A 41 -32.28 43.04 -20.45
N PHE A 42 -31.64 41.86 -20.32
CA PHE A 42 -31.96 40.91 -19.25
C PHE A 42 -31.27 41.29 -17.93
N SER A 43 -31.89 40.93 -16.80
CA SER A 43 -31.20 40.99 -15.51
C SER A 43 -30.15 39.87 -15.40
N GLU A 44 -29.08 40.11 -14.64
CA GLU A 44 -28.02 39.10 -14.41
C GLU A 44 -28.61 37.78 -13.87
N GLU A 45 -29.62 37.87 -13.00
CA GLU A 45 -30.27 36.71 -12.42
C GLU A 45 -31.03 35.87 -13.46
N GLU A 46 -31.68 36.53 -14.42
CA GLU A 46 -32.39 35.86 -15.52
C GLU A 46 -31.43 35.24 -16.52
N ALA A 47 -30.35 35.95 -16.88
CA ALA A 47 -29.30 35.43 -17.74
C ALA A 47 -28.70 34.15 -17.16
N ILE A 48 -28.39 34.14 -15.85
CA ILE A 48 -27.80 32.97 -15.18
C ILE A 48 -28.81 31.82 -15.06
N SER A 49 -30.11 32.12 -14.93
CA SER A 49 -31.15 31.08 -14.89
C SER A 49 -31.30 30.34 -16.22
N ASN A 50 -30.97 30.98 -17.35
CA ASN A 50 -31.10 30.40 -18.69
C ASN A 50 -30.03 29.34 -19.00
N PHE A 51 -28.87 29.37 -18.33
CA PHE A 51 -27.82 28.36 -18.51
C PHE A 51 -28.09 27.02 -17.81
N GLY A 52 -29.17 26.92 -17.02
CA GLY A 52 -29.52 25.72 -16.27
C GLY A 52 -28.75 25.57 -14.95
N THR A 53 -28.67 24.35 -14.41
CA THR A 53 -27.99 24.12 -13.12
C THR A 53 -26.48 24.17 -13.30
N ILE A 54 -25.75 24.68 -12.31
CA ILE A 54 -24.27 24.69 -12.31
C ILE A 54 -23.69 23.29 -12.58
N ASP A 55 -24.34 22.23 -12.11
CA ASP A 55 -23.90 20.85 -12.35
C ASP A 55 -24.06 20.42 -13.81
N ASP A 56 -25.07 20.92 -14.53
CA ASP A 56 -25.28 20.65 -15.95
C ASP A 56 -24.19 21.32 -16.79
N ILE A 57 -23.88 22.59 -16.48
CA ILE A 57 -22.80 23.37 -17.10
C ILE A 57 -21.46 22.66 -16.93
N ILE A 58 -21.18 22.12 -15.75
CA ILE A 58 -19.95 21.38 -15.47
C ILE A 58 -19.89 20.10 -16.29
N ASN A 59 -20.98 19.35 -16.36
CA ASN A 59 -21.02 18.10 -17.13
C ASN A 59 -20.78 18.37 -18.62
N GLN A 60 -21.40 19.41 -19.18
CA GLN A 60 -21.16 19.84 -20.57
C GLN A 60 -19.70 20.26 -20.78
N THR A 61 -19.15 21.09 -19.89
CA THR A 61 -17.76 21.57 -19.97
C THR A 61 -16.76 20.40 -19.91
N ILE A 62 -17.00 19.40 -19.06
CA ILE A 62 -16.15 18.20 -18.94
C ILE A 62 -16.20 17.36 -20.22
N VAL A 63 -17.39 17.18 -20.80
CA VAL A 63 -17.60 16.41 -22.03
C VAL A 63 -16.95 17.11 -23.23
N GLU A 64 -17.13 18.42 -23.36
CA GLU A 64 -16.58 19.21 -24.47
C GLU A 64 -15.04 19.26 -24.45
N HIS A 65 -14.44 19.43 -23.26
CA HIS A 65 -13.00 19.36 -23.12
C HIS A 65 -12.42 17.93 -23.21
N LYS A 66 -13.25 16.88 -23.44
CA LYS A 66 -12.86 15.46 -23.42
C LYS A 66 -12.06 15.08 -22.18
N ILE A 67 -12.32 15.75 -21.05
CA ILE A 67 -11.60 15.48 -19.82
C ILE A 67 -12.26 14.26 -19.22
N VAL A 68 -11.74 13.08 -19.58
CA VAL A 68 -11.94 11.89 -18.77
C VAL A 68 -11.58 12.31 -17.36
N PRO A 69 -12.52 12.27 -16.40
CA PRO A 69 -12.20 12.72 -15.06
C PRO A 69 -10.95 11.94 -14.64
N LYS A 70 -9.91 12.66 -14.19
CA LYS A 70 -8.67 12.11 -13.62
C LYS A 70 -9.02 11.45 -12.29
N ASN A 71 -9.91 10.48 -12.35
CA ASN A 71 -10.07 9.44 -11.38
C ASN A 71 -8.73 8.73 -11.46
N LYS A 72 -7.83 9.03 -10.52
CA LYS A 72 -6.64 8.22 -10.24
C LYS A 72 -7.08 6.86 -9.66
N THR A 73 -8.09 6.24 -10.27
CA THR A 73 -8.35 4.83 -10.07
C THR A 73 -7.24 4.15 -10.85
N TRP A 74 -6.33 3.53 -10.11
CA TRP A 74 -5.32 2.64 -10.64
C TRP A 74 -6.02 1.57 -11.47
N ARG A 75 -6.21 1.83 -12.76
CA ARG A 75 -6.74 0.84 -13.69
C ARG A 75 -5.58 -0.09 -13.99
N PHE A 76 -5.44 -1.15 -13.19
CA PHE A 76 -4.70 -2.36 -13.55
C PHE A 76 -5.42 -3.13 -14.67
N LEU A 77 -5.93 -2.45 -15.69
CA LEU A 77 -6.41 -3.14 -16.87
C LEU A 77 -5.21 -3.27 -17.80
N PRO A 78 -4.58 -4.46 -17.91
CA PRO A 78 -3.63 -4.69 -18.97
C PRO A 78 -4.40 -4.50 -20.29
N ASN A 79 -4.11 -3.44 -21.01
CA ASN A 79 -4.74 -3.13 -22.30
C ASN A 79 -4.20 -4.03 -23.44
N LYS A 80 -3.67 -5.20 -23.09
CA LYS A 80 -3.11 -6.16 -24.03
C LYS A 80 -4.16 -7.26 -24.24
N SER A 81 -4.84 -7.24 -25.38
CA SER A 81 -5.56 -8.40 -25.85
C SER A 81 -4.52 -9.47 -26.21
N PHE A 82 -4.58 -10.61 -25.52
CA PHE A 82 -3.75 -11.75 -25.88
C PHE A 82 -4.25 -12.31 -27.21
N SER A 83 -3.33 -12.55 -28.14
CA SER A 83 -3.67 -13.26 -29.38
C SER A 83 -4.07 -14.70 -29.05
N ALA A 84 -4.97 -15.30 -29.84
CA ALA A 84 -5.38 -16.70 -29.67
C ALA A 84 -4.17 -17.66 -29.64
N LEU A 85 -3.10 -17.33 -30.38
CA LEU A 85 -1.84 -18.08 -30.39
C LEU A 85 -1.08 -17.95 -29.05
N GLU A 86 -1.05 -16.77 -28.44
CA GLU A 86 -0.42 -16.56 -27.13
C GLU A 86 -1.15 -17.38 -26.06
N ILE A 87 -2.48 -17.46 -26.14
CA ILE A 87 -3.30 -18.26 -25.21
C ILE A 87 -3.04 -19.76 -25.41
N ILE A 88 -3.01 -20.25 -26.65
CA ILE A 88 -2.71 -21.66 -26.94
C ILE A 88 -1.31 -22.03 -26.45
N LEU A 89 -0.32 -21.17 -26.70
CA LEU A 89 1.05 -21.38 -26.23
C LEU A 89 1.14 -21.38 -24.70
N LEU A 90 0.37 -20.51 -24.02
CA LEU A 90 0.30 -20.44 -22.56
C LEU A 90 -0.29 -21.73 -21.95
N ILE A 91 -1.28 -22.32 -22.61
CA ILE A 91 -1.91 -23.59 -22.19
C ILE A 91 -0.94 -24.75 -22.42
N ILE A 92 -0.25 -24.80 -23.55
CA ILE A 92 0.74 -25.86 -23.84
C ILE A 92 1.93 -25.76 -22.88
N CYS A 93 2.41 -24.55 -22.58
CA CYS A 93 3.47 -24.31 -21.61
C CYS A 93 3.01 -24.33 -20.15
N PHE A 94 1.70 -24.50 -19.88
CA PHE A 94 1.13 -24.55 -18.53
C PHE A 94 1.88 -25.50 -17.60
N PRO A 95 2.17 -26.76 -17.99
CA PRO A 95 2.88 -27.69 -17.10
C PRO A 95 4.26 -27.16 -16.67
N ILE A 96 4.95 -26.41 -17.54
CA ILE A 96 6.30 -25.93 -17.28
C ILE A 96 6.25 -24.70 -16.37
N TRP A 97 5.52 -23.65 -16.75
CA TRP A 97 5.52 -22.40 -15.99
C TRP A 97 4.76 -22.55 -14.65
N PHE A 98 3.73 -23.40 -14.61
CA PHE A 98 3.02 -23.70 -13.37
C PHE A 98 3.91 -24.45 -12.38
N SER A 99 4.67 -25.46 -12.80
CA SER A 99 5.63 -26.15 -11.93
C SER A 99 6.71 -25.20 -11.41
N LEU A 100 7.24 -24.31 -12.24
CA LEU A 100 8.16 -23.25 -11.82
C LEU A 100 7.54 -22.31 -10.78
N LEU A 101 6.28 -21.91 -10.98
CA LEU A 101 5.55 -21.08 -10.02
C LEU A 101 5.38 -21.79 -8.67
N MET A 102 5.06 -23.09 -8.70
CA MET A 102 4.91 -23.90 -7.49
C MET A 102 6.23 -24.07 -6.73
N ILE A 103 7.35 -24.22 -7.44
CA ILE A 103 8.69 -24.25 -6.82
C ILE A 103 8.98 -22.90 -6.14
N ALA A 104 8.75 -21.79 -6.84
CA ALA A 104 8.96 -20.45 -6.28
C ALA A 104 8.09 -20.20 -5.05
N PHE A 105 6.81 -20.62 -5.10
CA PHE A 105 5.90 -20.54 -3.97
C PHE A 105 6.35 -21.41 -2.80
N GLY A 106 6.78 -22.65 -3.06
CA GLY A 106 7.31 -23.56 -2.05
C GLY A 106 8.54 -23.00 -1.36
N LEU A 107 9.51 -22.46 -2.12
CA LEU A 107 10.70 -21.83 -1.57
C LEU A 107 10.36 -20.60 -0.70
N PHE A 108 9.45 -19.76 -1.17
CA PHE A 108 8.97 -18.61 -0.40
C PHE A 108 8.31 -19.04 0.92
N PHE A 109 7.46 -20.07 0.86
CA PHE A 109 6.82 -20.64 2.04
C PHE A 109 7.84 -21.26 3.01
N CYS A 110 8.82 -22.01 2.50
CA CYS A 110 9.92 -22.55 3.30
C CYS A 110 10.70 -21.46 4.02
N LEU A 111 11.00 -20.34 3.35
CA LEU A 111 11.68 -19.20 3.99
C LEU A 111 10.85 -18.61 5.14
N ILE A 112 9.54 -18.44 4.94
CA ILE A 112 8.65 -17.95 6.01
C ILE A 112 8.64 -18.93 7.19
N MET A 113 8.47 -20.23 6.92
CA MET A 113 8.41 -21.24 7.98
C MET A 113 9.74 -21.41 8.71
N MET A 114 10.87 -21.26 8.02
CA MET A 114 12.19 -21.25 8.65
C MET A 114 12.33 -20.06 9.61
N ILE A 115 11.90 -18.85 9.22
CA ILE A 115 11.93 -17.67 10.08
C ILE A 115 11.01 -17.85 11.29
N LEU A 116 9.79 -18.32 11.07
CA LEU A 116 8.83 -18.60 12.16
C LEU A 116 9.37 -19.67 13.11
N GLY A 117 9.89 -20.77 12.57
CA GLY A 117 10.49 -21.86 13.34
C GLY A 117 11.68 -21.39 14.17
N PHE A 118 12.51 -20.51 13.63
CA PHE A 118 13.62 -19.90 14.36
C PHE A 118 13.11 -19.05 15.55
N ILE A 119 12.08 -18.22 15.34
CA ILE A 119 11.48 -17.40 16.41
C ILE A 119 10.86 -18.29 17.49
N VAL A 120 10.05 -19.27 17.11
CA VAL A 120 9.42 -20.21 18.04
C VAL A 120 10.48 -21.03 18.77
N GLY A 121 11.55 -21.45 18.08
CA GLY A 121 12.67 -22.17 18.67
C GLY A 121 13.36 -21.37 19.78
N ILE A 122 13.65 -20.09 19.56
CA ILE A 122 14.26 -19.21 20.58
C ILE A 122 13.35 -19.09 21.81
N ILE A 123 12.04 -18.91 21.60
CA ILE A 123 11.07 -18.85 22.70
C ILE A 123 11.02 -20.18 23.45
N GLY A 124 11.06 -21.30 22.71
CA GLY A 124 11.11 -22.65 23.27
C GLY A 124 12.35 -22.88 24.14
N PHE A 125 13.53 -22.49 23.67
CA PHE A 125 14.77 -22.57 24.45
C PHE A 125 14.71 -21.74 25.74
N PHE A 126 14.11 -20.56 25.68
CA PHE A 126 13.92 -19.71 26.85
C PHE A 126 12.99 -20.38 27.89
N ILE A 127 11.85 -20.89 27.45
CA ILE A 127 10.89 -21.61 28.32
C ILE A 127 11.55 -22.86 28.90
N TRP A 128 12.27 -23.63 28.08
CA TRP A 128 12.95 -24.84 28.51
C TRP A 128 14.02 -24.55 29.56
N GLY A 129 14.80 -23.50 29.39
CA GLY A 129 15.76 -23.06 30.40
C GLY A 129 15.11 -22.69 31.74
N ILE A 130 13.93 -22.07 31.73
CA ILE A 130 13.16 -21.79 32.95
C ILE A 130 12.67 -23.08 33.61
N LEU A 131 12.12 -24.02 32.83
CA LEU A 131 11.64 -25.31 33.34
C LEU A 131 12.77 -26.11 33.99
N ILE A 132 13.98 -26.05 33.42
CA ILE A 132 15.17 -26.67 34.00
C ILE A 132 15.49 -26.09 35.37
N ILE A 133 15.46 -24.77 35.52
CA ILE A 133 15.71 -24.12 36.82
C ILE A 133 14.66 -24.54 37.84
N ILE A 134 13.39 -24.62 37.44
CA ILE A 134 12.30 -25.09 38.31
C ILE A 134 12.50 -26.55 38.72
N SER A 135 13.15 -27.37 37.88
CA SER A 135 13.40 -28.79 38.17
C SER A 135 14.52 -29.05 39.19
N ILE A 136 15.36 -28.05 39.49
CA ILE A 136 16.53 -28.19 40.38
C ILE A 136 16.20 -28.83 41.75
N PRO A 137 15.11 -28.45 42.46
CA PRO A 137 14.77 -29.03 43.77
C PRO A 137 14.57 -30.54 43.75
N PHE A 138 14.12 -31.11 42.62
CA PHE A 138 13.90 -32.55 42.48
C PHE A 138 15.21 -33.35 42.40
N TYR A 139 16.32 -32.74 42.01
CA TYR A 139 17.63 -33.40 42.00
C TYR A 139 18.26 -33.46 43.40
N PHE A 140 17.89 -32.54 44.29
CA PHE A 140 18.33 -32.58 45.69
C PHE A 140 17.70 -33.75 46.47
N SER A 141 16.50 -34.21 46.08
CA SER A 141 15.89 -35.41 46.68
C SER A 141 16.59 -36.72 46.31
N GLU A 142 17.46 -36.74 45.30
CA GLU A 142 18.23 -37.91 44.88
C GLU A 142 19.65 -37.94 45.46
N GLU A 143 19.96 -37.05 46.43
CA GLU A 143 21.29 -36.87 47.06
C GLU A 143 22.44 -36.54 46.08
N ASN A 144 22.14 -36.23 44.82
CA ASN A 144 23.13 -35.98 43.79
C ASN A 144 23.35 -34.47 43.56
N ILE A 145 24.18 -33.88 44.41
CA ILE A 145 24.52 -32.44 44.36
C ILE A 145 25.17 -32.07 43.02
N TYR A 146 25.96 -32.97 42.43
CA TYR A 146 26.65 -32.71 41.16
C TYR A 146 25.67 -32.55 39.99
N SER A 147 24.61 -33.37 39.93
CA SER A 147 23.60 -33.26 38.88
C SER A 147 22.77 -31.98 39.01
N ALA A 148 22.45 -31.56 40.24
CA ALA A 148 21.74 -30.31 40.50
C ALA A 148 22.55 -29.08 40.03
N LEU A 149 23.84 -29.01 40.37
CA LEU A 149 24.74 -27.92 39.94
C LEU A 149 24.95 -27.90 38.42
N PHE A 150 25.14 -29.06 37.81
CA PHE A 150 25.30 -29.16 36.35
C PHE A 150 24.03 -28.72 35.61
N THR A 151 22.87 -29.16 36.09
CA THR A 151 21.55 -28.79 35.54
C THR A 151 21.28 -27.30 35.70
N ALA A 152 21.63 -26.71 36.85
CA ALA A 152 21.55 -25.27 37.05
C ALA A 152 22.43 -24.50 36.04
N GLY A 153 23.66 -24.95 35.81
CA GLY A 153 24.56 -24.38 34.81
C GLY A 153 23.95 -24.38 33.40
N ILE A 154 23.37 -25.51 32.98
CA ILE A 154 22.69 -25.63 31.68
C ILE A 154 21.48 -24.68 31.61
N GLY A 155 20.68 -24.59 32.68
CA GLY A 155 19.53 -23.68 32.75
C GLY A 155 19.94 -22.20 32.55
N PHE A 156 20.99 -21.75 33.22
CA PHE A 156 21.49 -20.38 33.05
C PHE A 156 22.09 -20.13 31.67
N ILE A 157 22.85 -21.07 31.11
CA ILE A 157 23.43 -20.93 29.77
C ILE A 157 22.33 -20.83 28.72
N THR A 158 21.30 -21.70 28.79
CA THR A 158 20.20 -21.71 27.81
C THR A 158 19.35 -20.45 27.86
N ILE A 159 19.04 -19.94 29.06
CA ILE A 159 18.36 -18.65 29.24
C ILE A 159 19.22 -17.50 28.71
N GLY A 160 20.49 -17.45 29.11
CA GLY A 160 21.42 -16.38 28.71
C GLY A 160 21.60 -16.33 27.19
N PHE A 161 21.76 -17.49 26.55
CA PHE A 161 21.89 -17.59 25.10
C PHE A 161 20.62 -17.15 24.37
N SER A 162 19.45 -17.54 24.87
CA SER A 162 18.16 -17.13 24.31
C SER A 162 17.96 -15.61 24.39
N LEU A 163 18.27 -14.99 25.54
CA LEU A 163 18.20 -13.54 25.72
C LEU A 163 19.18 -12.78 24.81
N PHE A 164 20.39 -13.31 24.64
CA PHE A 164 21.39 -12.72 23.76
C PHE A 164 20.91 -12.67 22.31
N ILE A 165 20.31 -13.75 21.81
CA ILE A 165 19.74 -13.80 20.45
C ILE A 165 18.56 -12.83 20.32
N ILE A 166 17.64 -12.79 21.29
CA ILE A 166 16.50 -11.86 21.28
C ILE A 166 16.99 -10.41 21.21
N TYR A 167 17.99 -10.06 22.01
CA TYR A 167 18.60 -8.73 21.98
C TYR A 167 19.21 -8.41 20.61
N GLY A 168 19.95 -9.37 20.03
CA GLY A 168 20.50 -9.27 18.68
C GLY A 168 19.43 -8.99 17.62
N LEU A 169 18.32 -9.72 17.66
CA LEU A 169 17.19 -9.54 16.75
C LEU A 169 16.53 -8.16 16.89
N ILE A 170 16.36 -7.65 18.12
CA ILE A 170 15.81 -6.31 18.36
C ILE A 170 16.74 -5.24 17.80
N LYS A 171 18.06 -5.37 18.01
CA LYS A 171 19.06 -4.44 17.48
C LYS A 171 19.09 -4.46 15.96
N LEU A 172 19.04 -5.65 15.35
CA LEU A 172 18.96 -5.83 13.91
C LEU A 172 17.70 -5.16 13.33
N ARG A 173 16.53 -5.38 13.94
CA ARG A 173 15.28 -4.72 13.55
C ARG A 173 15.40 -3.20 13.60
N LYS A 174 16.03 -2.64 14.65
CA LYS A 174 16.26 -1.20 14.76
C LYS A 174 17.18 -0.69 13.66
N LEU A 175 18.25 -1.41 13.32
CA LEU A 175 19.15 -1.05 12.22
C LEU A 175 18.44 -1.01 10.87
N PHE A 176 17.63 -2.03 10.54
CA PHE A 176 16.83 -2.04 9.31
C PHE A 176 15.84 -0.88 9.24
N LYS A 177 15.19 -0.54 10.36
CA LYS A 177 14.26 0.60 10.43
C LYS A 177 15.01 1.93 10.25
N ASN A 178 16.16 2.09 10.89
CA ASN A 178 16.93 3.35 10.88
C ASN A 178 17.57 3.62 9.53
N ASN A 179 18.05 2.59 8.84
CA ASN A 179 18.64 2.74 7.51
C ASN A 179 17.60 2.97 6.41
N GLY A 180 16.28 2.94 6.72
CA GLY A 180 15.22 3.04 5.72
C GLY A 180 15.04 1.78 4.87
N TRP A 181 15.78 0.71 5.17
CA TRP A 181 15.69 -0.60 4.51
C TRP A 181 14.49 -1.38 5.04
N THR A 182 13.31 -0.78 4.89
CA THR A 182 12.06 -1.50 5.10
C THR A 182 11.77 -2.35 3.88
N PHE A 183 11.08 -3.48 4.08
CA PHE A 183 10.59 -4.33 2.99
C PHE A 183 9.89 -3.48 1.91
N LYS A 184 9.16 -2.44 2.32
CA LYS A 184 8.54 -1.45 1.42
C LYS A 184 9.55 -0.71 0.54
N TYR A 185 10.66 -0.20 1.09
CA TYR A 185 11.68 0.49 0.30
C TYR A 185 12.35 -0.42 -0.73
N ILE A 186 12.69 -1.65 -0.34
CA ILE A 186 13.30 -2.64 -1.24
C ILE A 186 12.28 -3.07 -2.31
N PHE A 187 11.03 -3.31 -1.91
CA PHE A 187 9.95 -3.67 -2.82
C PHE A 187 9.61 -2.54 -3.80
N GLU A 188 9.52 -1.29 -3.33
CA GLU A 188 9.34 -0.12 -4.20
C GLU A 188 10.51 0.04 -5.16
N LYS A 189 11.76 -0.11 -4.71
CA LYS A 189 12.93 0.01 -5.58
C LYS A 189 13.02 -1.09 -6.65
N VAL A 190 12.57 -2.31 -6.33
CA VAL A 190 12.62 -3.46 -7.25
C VAL A 190 11.43 -3.49 -8.21
N PHE A 191 10.21 -3.15 -7.74
CA PHE A 191 8.98 -3.26 -8.52
C PHE A 191 8.45 -1.94 -9.09
N LYS A 192 8.76 -0.77 -8.48
CA LYS A 192 8.56 0.53 -9.12
C LYS A 192 9.81 0.90 -9.91
N LYS A 193 10.21 0.06 -10.86
CA LYS A 193 11.10 0.52 -11.92
C LYS A 193 10.30 1.56 -12.71
N GLU A 194 10.80 2.78 -12.72
CA GLU A 194 10.23 3.94 -13.40
C GLU A 194 9.80 3.54 -14.81
N ILE A 195 8.52 3.75 -15.09
CA ILE A 195 8.02 3.86 -16.45
C ILE A 195 8.48 5.26 -16.88
N ASP A 196 9.69 5.34 -17.43
CA ASP A 196 10.09 6.45 -18.29
C ASP A 196 9.46 6.26 -19.68
#